data_AF-A0A8S3AA18-F1
#
_entry.id   AF-A0A8S3AA18-F1
#
_cell.length_a   1.000
_cell.length_b   1.000
_cell.length_c   1.000
_cell.angle_alpha   90.00
_cell.angle_beta   90.00
_cell.angle_gamma   90.00
#
_symmetry.space_group_name_H-M   'P 1'
#
loop_
_entity.id
_entity.type
_entity.pdbx_description
1 polymer ?
#
loop_
_entity_poly.entity_id
_entity_poly.type
_entity_poly.pdbx_seq_one_letter_code
_entity_poly.pdbx_strand_id
1 'polypeptide(L)'
;MELFGGVMDDFYIRYNKSNITICGTYEQLEYWPNGFDDFYSSIITLYNVMVVNQWDVFVDGFRNATNSYWSELYFIFWYLFVTNIGLNVCLALSGDIHDAKKQRADQNEELIVSNMYDIYRSQIKEPSSEEITEQLSKHPYINFCQRSAEGINLS
;
A
#
# COMPACT_ATOMS: atom_id res chain seq x y z
N MET A 1 -15.95 -11.32 -24.61
CA MET A 1 -16.22 -12.43 -25.56
C MET A 1 -17.07 -11.96 -26.72
N GLU A 2 -18.27 -11.39 -26.54
CA GLU A 2 -19.11 -10.95 -27.68
C GLU A 2 -18.48 -9.86 -28.58
N LEU A 3 -17.70 -8.94 -27.99
CA LEU A 3 -17.09 -7.84 -28.74
C LEU A 3 -15.78 -8.20 -29.47
N PHE A 4 -15.06 -9.20 -28.95
CA PHE A 4 -13.67 -9.49 -29.37
C PHE A 4 -13.41 -10.98 -29.68
N GLY A 5 -14.45 -11.81 -29.72
CA GLY A 5 -14.31 -13.23 -30.04
C GLY A 5 -13.84 -13.45 -31.47
N GLY A 6 -12.78 -14.25 -31.64
CA GLY A 6 -12.11 -14.56 -32.89
C GLY A 6 -11.19 -13.47 -33.45
N VAL A 7 -11.11 -12.31 -32.78
CA VAL A 7 -10.40 -11.13 -33.31
C VAL A 7 -8.89 -11.34 -33.33
N MET A 8 -8.33 -11.92 -32.27
CA MET A 8 -6.88 -12.13 -32.15
C MET A 8 -6.39 -13.29 -33.03
N ASP A 9 -7.19 -14.33 -33.22
CA ASP A 9 -6.89 -15.43 -34.14
C ASP A 9 -6.82 -14.95 -35.61
N ASP A 10 -7.80 -14.15 -36.05
CA ASP A 10 -7.79 -13.57 -37.40
C ASP A 10 -6.61 -12.60 -37.57
N PHE A 11 -6.28 -11.83 -36.53
CA PHE A 11 -5.13 -10.95 -36.53
C PHE A 11 -3.80 -11.71 -36.66
N TYR A 12 -3.63 -12.82 -35.96
CA TYR A 12 -2.47 -13.71 -36.08
C TYR A 12 -2.26 -14.20 -37.52
N ILE A 13 -3.34 -14.65 -38.16
CA ILE A 13 -3.30 -15.14 -39.56
C ILE A 13 -2.90 -14.00 -40.51
N ARG A 14 -3.45 -12.80 -40.33
CA ARG A 14 -3.10 -11.61 -41.12
C ARG A 14 -1.63 -11.21 -40.93
N TYR A 15 -1.13 -11.28 -39.71
CA TYR A 15 0.24 -10.87 -39.36
C TYR A 15 1.31 -11.84 -39.88
N ASN A 16 1.10 -13.16 -39.77
CA ASN A 16 2.04 -14.17 -40.27
C ASN A 16 2.27 -14.05 -41.80
N LYS A 17 1.36 -13.40 -42.52
CA LYS A 17 1.48 -13.14 -43.96
C LYS A 17 2.36 -11.92 -44.30
N SER A 18 2.59 -10.98 -43.38
CA SER A 18 3.20 -9.67 -43.67
C SER A 18 4.72 -9.59 -43.44
N ASN A 19 5.34 -10.56 -42.75
CA ASN A 19 6.79 -10.66 -42.51
C ASN A 19 7.46 -9.38 -41.93
N ILE A 20 6.71 -8.48 -41.29
CA ILE A 20 7.24 -7.23 -40.72
C ILE A 20 6.96 -7.20 -39.22
N THR A 21 8.02 -7.12 -38.43
CA THR A 21 7.94 -7.02 -36.98
C THR A 21 8.57 -5.72 -36.51
N ILE A 22 7.77 -4.86 -35.90
CA ILE A 22 8.22 -3.66 -35.21
C ILE A 22 8.44 -4.03 -33.75
N CYS A 23 9.52 -3.52 -33.13
CA CYS A 23 9.75 -3.78 -31.71
C CYS A 23 8.71 -3.08 -30.83
N GLY A 24 8.29 -3.73 -29.75
CA GLY A 24 7.33 -3.23 -28.77
C GLY A 24 5.86 -3.47 -29.14
N THR A 25 5.56 -4.24 -30.19
CA THR A 25 4.17 -4.51 -30.58
C THR A 25 3.66 -5.84 -30.02
N TYR A 26 2.33 -5.97 -29.99
CA TYR A 26 1.63 -7.14 -29.47
C TYR A 26 2.10 -8.46 -30.11
N GLU A 27 2.35 -8.42 -31.42
CA GLU A 27 2.76 -9.55 -32.25
C GLU A 27 4.21 -9.95 -32.00
N GLN A 28 5.09 -8.96 -31.82
CA GLN A 28 6.51 -9.19 -31.52
C GLN A 28 6.70 -9.80 -30.14
N LEU A 29 5.83 -9.46 -29.19
CA LEU A 29 5.86 -9.95 -27.82
C LEU A 29 5.11 -11.27 -27.63
N GLU A 30 4.59 -11.85 -28.72
CA GLU A 30 3.90 -13.15 -28.74
C GLU A 30 2.71 -13.22 -27.78
N TYR A 31 1.98 -12.11 -27.60
CA TYR A 31 0.82 -12.05 -26.72
C TYR A 31 -0.45 -12.73 -27.26
N TRP A 32 -0.35 -13.48 -28.35
CA TRP A 32 -1.45 -14.19 -29.03
C TRP A 32 -2.45 -14.91 -28.11
N PRO A 33 -2.04 -15.60 -27.02
CA PRO A 33 -2.99 -16.28 -26.15
C PRO A 33 -3.90 -15.34 -25.35
N ASN A 34 -3.58 -14.05 -25.26
CA ASN A 34 -4.37 -13.07 -24.52
C ASN A 34 -5.55 -12.56 -25.37
N GLY A 35 -6.49 -13.45 -25.63
CA GLY A 35 -7.70 -13.17 -26.39
C GLY A 35 -8.96 -13.02 -25.53
N PHE A 36 -10.10 -13.00 -26.22
CA PHE A 36 -11.43 -13.07 -25.63
C PHE A 36 -12.24 -14.21 -26.27
N ASP A 37 -11.54 -15.25 -26.73
CA ASP A 37 -12.12 -16.38 -27.46
C ASP A 37 -12.78 -17.37 -26.51
N ASP A 38 -12.21 -17.53 -25.32
CA ASP A 38 -12.74 -18.36 -24.24
C ASP A 38 -12.80 -17.58 -22.91
N PHE A 39 -13.57 -18.13 -21.97
CA PHE A 39 -13.76 -17.51 -20.66
C PHE A 39 -12.44 -17.38 -19.89
N TYR A 40 -11.58 -18.40 -19.93
CA TYR A 40 -10.36 -18.42 -19.15
C TYR A 40 -9.34 -17.42 -19.69
N SER A 41 -9.08 -17.41 -21.00
CA SER A 41 -8.19 -16.39 -21.58
C SER A 41 -8.76 -14.98 -21.40
N SER A 42 -10.09 -14.80 -21.46
CA SER A 42 -10.67 -13.48 -21.19
C SER A 42 -10.38 -12.96 -19.78
N ILE A 43 -10.39 -13.84 -18.76
CA ILE A 43 -10.01 -13.44 -17.39
C ILE A 43 -8.54 -13.06 -17.32
N ILE A 44 -7.66 -13.85 -17.95
CA ILE A 44 -6.22 -13.57 -17.97
C ILE A 44 -5.93 -12.25 -18.68
N THR A 45 -6.53 -12.03 -19.85
CA THR A 45 -6.39 -10.79 -20.62
C THR A 45 -6.85 -9.59 -19.79
N LEU A 46 -8.00 -9.68 -19.13
CA LEU A 46 -8.51 -8.62 -18.27
C LEU A 46 -7.63 -8.36 -17.05
N TYR A 47 -7.06 -9.41 -16.46
CA TYR A 47 -6.08 -9.30 -15.38
C TYR A 47 -4.79 -8.60 -15.85
N ASN A 48 -4.25 -9.01 -17.00
CA ASN A 48 -3.04 -8.42 -17.57
C ASN A 48 -3.21 -6.90 -17.82
N VAL A 49 -4.36 -6.50 -18.36
CA VAL A 49 -4.69 -5.09 -18.55
C VAL A 49 -4.94 -4.37 -17.22
N MET A 50 -5.52 -5.04 -16.22
CA MET A 50 -5.78 -4.46 -14.89
C MET A 50 -4.50 -4.02 -14.16
N VAL A 51 -3.40 -4.75 -14.34
CA VAL A 51 -2.11 -4.43 -13.70
C VAL A 51 -1.44 -3.18 -14.33
N VAL A 52 -1.94 -2.69 -15.46
CA VAL A 52 -1.44 -1.49 -16.20
C VAL A 52 -0.01 -1.65 -16.75
N ASN A 53 0.64 -2.80 -16.57
CA ASN A 53 1.96 -3.03 -17.13
C ASN A 53 1.86 -3.39 -18.61
N GLN A 54 2.49 -2.59 -19.49
CA GLN A 54 2.42 -2.72 -20.96
C GLN A 54 0.99 -2.73 -21.52
N TRP A 55 0.03 -2.15 -20.80
CA TRP A 55 -1.38 -2.12 -21.20
C TRP A 55 -1.60 -1.40 -22.52
N ASP A 56 -0.76 -0.42 -22.85
CA ASP A 56 -0.73 0.30 -24.11
C ASP A 56 -0.54 -0.65 -25.30
N VAL A 57 0.34 -1.64 -25.16
CA VAL A 57 0.56 -2.68 -26.18
C VAL A 57 -0.70 -3.52 -26.40
N PHE A 58 -1.44 -3.83 -25.33
CA PHE A 58 -2.71 -4.54 -25.44
C PHE A 58 -3.75 -3.68 -26.17
N VAL A 59 -3.91 -2.42 -25.77
CA VAL A 59 -4.86 -1.49 -26.40
C VAL A 59 -4.57 -1.32 -27.88
N ASP A 60 -3.31 -1.07 -28.24
CA ASP A 60 -2.89 -0.93 -29.64
C ASP A 60 -3.06 -2.24 -30.43
N GLY A 61 -2.77 -3.39 -29.80
CA GLY A 61 -3.02 -4.72 -30.38
C GLY A 61 -4.49 -4.93 -30.75
N PHE A 62 -5.41 -4.70 -29.80
CA PHE A 62 -6.85 -4.84 -30.04
C PHE A 62 -7.40 -3.81 -31.01
N ARG A 63 -6.86 -2.57 -30.99
CA ARG A 63 -7.21 -1.52 -31.95
C ARG A 63 -6.83 -1.91 -33.38
N ASN A 64 -5.62 -2.43 -33.58
CA ASN A 64 -5.15 -2.88 -34.88
C ASN A 64 -5.89 -4.13 -35.34
N ALA A 65 -6.15 -5.09 -34.44
CA ALA A 65 -6.88 -6.30 -34.75
C ALA A 65 -8.33 -6.02 -35.18
N THR A 66 -9.02 -5.10 -34.50
CA THR A 66 -10.41 -4.72 -34.78
C THR A 66 -10.53 -3.64 -35.88
N ASN A 67 -9.40 -3.02 -36.28
CA ASN A 67 -9.37 -1.85 -37.18
C ASN A 67 -10.30 -0.69 -36.73
N SER A 68 -10.44 -0.48 -35.42
CA SER A 68 -11.45 0.41 -34.86
C SER A 68 -10.99 1.11 -33.58
N TYR A 69 -11.09 2.44 -33.54
CA TYR A 69 -10.83 3.26 -32.36
C TYR A 69 -11.86 3.06 -31.23
N TRP A 70 -13.02 2.46 -31.53
CA TRP A 70 -14.02 2.17 -30.50
C TRP A 70 -13.58 1.08 -29.53
N SER A 71 -12.66 0.21 -29.94
CA SER A 71 -12.08 -0.83 -29.08
C SER A 71 -11.21 -0.23 -27.96
N GLU A 72 -10.53 0.89 -28.23
CA GLU A 72 -9.72 1.61 -27.24
C GLU A 72 -10.58 2.15 -26.09
N LEU A 73 -11.79 2.64 -26.40
CA LEU A 73 -12.72 3.13 -25.39
C LEU A 73 -13.11 2.05 -24.38
N TYR A 74 -13.27 0.78 -24.82
CA TYR A 74 -13.55 -0.33 -23.91
C TYR A 74 -12.46 -0.47 -22.84
N PHE A 75 -11.19 -0.42 -23.24
CA PHE A 75 -10.06 -0.53 -22.31
C PHE A 75 -9.91 0.70 -21.42
N ILE A 76 -10.21 1.90 -21.92
CA ILE A 76 -10.24 3.12 -21.10
C ILE A 76 -11.32 3.00 -20.01
N PHE A 77 -12.53 2.55 -20.37
CA PHE A 77 -13.59 2.32 -19.38
C PHE A 77 -13.19 1.26 -18.35
N TRP A 78 -12.63 0.14 -18.80
CA TRP A 78 -12.11 -0.90 -17.91
C TRP A 78 -11.06 -0.34 -16.93
N TYR A 79 -10.12 0.48 -17.41
CA TYR A 79 -9.13 1.14 -16.59
C TYR A 79 -9.77 2.05 -15.53
N LEU A 80 -10.71 2.91 -15.91
CA LEU A 80 -11.35 3.82 -14.96
C LEU A 80 -12.15 3.08 -13.89
N PHE A 81 -12.94 2.06 -14.27
CA PHE A 81 -13.83 1.39 -13.33
C PHE A 81 -13.15 0.29 -12.53
N VAL A 82 -12.43 -0.61 -13.19
CA VAL A 82 -11.91 -1.81 -12.51
C VAL A 82 -10.53 -1.54 -11.94
N THR A 83 -9.67 -0.89 -12.73
CA THR A 83 -8.29 -0.63 -12.27
C THR A 83 -8.27 0.48 -11.23
N ASN A 84 -8.78 1.68 -11.53
CA ASN A 84 -8.68 2.80 -10.60
C ASN A 84 -9.55 2.62 -9.38
N ILE A 85 -10.86 2.35 -9.55
CA ILE A 85 -11.75 2.23 -8.40
C ILE A 85 -11.46 0.92 -7.66
N GLY A 86 -11.33 -0.20 -8.37
CA GLY A 86 -11.08 -1.50 -7.76
C GLY A 86 -9.78 -1.55 -6.95
N LEU A 87 -8.64 -1.13 -7.52
CA LEU A 87 -7.37 -1.14 -6.79
C LEU A 87 -7.38 -0.16 -5.61
N ASN A 88 -7.96 1.03 -5.77
CA ASN A 88 -8.06 1.99 -4.66
C ASN A 88 -8.92 1.46 -3.51
N VAL A 89 -10.01 0.74 -3.81
CA VAL A 89 -10.81 0.07 -2.78
C VAL A 89 -10.01 -1.04 -2.09
N CYS A 90 -9.28 -1.87 -2.84
CA CYS A 90 -8.42 -2.90 -2.25
C CYS A 90 -7.32 -2.31 -1.35
N LEU A 91 -6.71 -1.21 -1.77
CA LEU A 91 -5.70 -0.49 -0.99
C LEU A 91 -6.31 0.11 0.28
N ALA A 92 -7.46 0.76 0.18
CA ALA A 92 -8.17 1.32 1.33
C ALA A 92 -8.50 0.23 2.36
N LEU A 93 -9.07 -0.90 1.92
CA LEU A 93 -9.37 -2.03 2.80
C LEU A 93 -8.11 -2.64 3.43
N SER A 94 -7.01 -2.71 2.68
CA SER A 94 -5.73 -3.18 3.20
C SER A 94 -5.20 -2.24 4.30
N GLY A 95 -5.38 -0.93 4.11
CA GLY A 95 -5.10 0.10 5.11
C GLY A 95 -5.96 -0.09 6.36
N ASP A 96 -7.28 -0.22 6.21
CA ASP A 96 -8.21 -0.41 7.32
C ASP A 96 -7.87 -1.66 8.15
N ILE A 97 -7.51 -2.77 7.49
CA ILE A 97 -7.08 -4.00 8.16
C ILE A 97 -5.76 -3.77 8.91
N HIS A 98 -4.83 -3.03 8.34
CA HIS A 98 -3.56 -2.71 8.98
C HIS A 98 -3.76 -1.81 10.21
N ASP A 99 -4.54 -0.75 10.08
CA ASP A 99 -4.84 0.18 11.15
C ASP A 99 -5.59 -0.51 12.29
N ALA A 100 -6.56 -1.37 11.98
CA ALA A 100 -7.26 -2.16 12.99
C ALA A 100 -6.32 -3.12 13.75
N LYS A 101 -5.32 -3.70 13.07
CA LYS A 101 -4.30 -4.54 13.73
C LYS A 101 -3.37 -3.71 14.60
N LYS A 102 -2.94 -2.54 14.13
CA LYS A 102 -2.07 -1.63 14.86
C LYS A 102 -2.75 -1.10 16.13
N GLN A 103 -3.99 -0.63 16.03
CA GLN A 103 -4.77 -0.16 17.18
C GLN A 103 -4.90 -1.23 18.26
N ARG A 104 -5.12 -2.51 17.88
CA ARG A 104 -5.18 -3.62 18.84
C ARG A 104 -3.83 -3.89 19.51
N ALA A 105 -2.72 -3.73 18.78
CA ALA A 105 -1.38 -3.90 19.35
C ALA A 105 -1.07 -2.78 20.35
N ASP A 106 -1.32 -1.52 19.97
CA ASP A 106 -1.10 -0.34 20.83
C ASP A 106 -1.96 -0.43 22.11
N GLN A 107 -3.24 -0.80 21.98
CA GLN A 107 -4.12 -1.04 23.13
C GLN A 107 -3.62 -2.15 24.07
N ASN A 108 -3.09 -3.24 23.51
CA ASN A 108 -2.56 -4.34 24.30
C ASN A 108 -1.28 -3.94 25.06
N GLU A 109 -0.43 -3.11 24.45
CA GLU A 109 0.75 -2.56 25.12
C GLU A 109 0.36 -1.63 26.27
N GLU A 110 -0.61 -0.73 26.06
CA GLU A 110 -1.14 0.16 27.11
C GLU A 110 -1.74 -0.65 28.28
N LEU A 111 -2.49 -1.71 27.98
CA LEU A 111 -3.03 -2.62 28.99
C LEU A 111 -1.93 -3.35 29.78
N ILE A 112 -0.87 -3.82 29.11
CA ILE A 112 0.28 -4.46 29.78
C ILE A 112 0.95 -3.47 30.73
N VAL A 113 1.21 -2.25 30.25
CA VAL A 113 1.84 -1.18 31.03
C VAL A 113 0.97 -0.81 32.23
N SER A 114 -0.34 -0.60 32.05
CA SER A 114 -1.27 -0.32 33.15
C SER A 114 -1.32 -1.44 34.19
N ASN A 115 -1.46 -2.70 33.74
CA ASN A 115 -1.47 -3.85 34.64
C ASN A 115 -0.15 -3.97 35.41
N MET A 116 0.98 -3.68 34.76
CA MET A 116 2.29 -3.64 35.40
C MET A 116 2.32 -2.57 36.50
N TYR A 117 1.88 -1.34 36.19
CA TYR A 117 1.80 -0.25 37.18
C TYR A 117 0.96 -0.64 38.40
N ASP A 118 -0.20 -1.28 38.21
CA ASP A 118 -1.07 -1.69 39.30
C ASP A 118 -0.42 -2.72 40.23
N ILE A 119 0.33 -3.69 39.69
CA ILE A 119 1.09 -4.68 40.48
C ILE A 119 2.14 -3.97 41.35
N TYR A 120 2.92 -3.06 40.77
CA TYR A 120 4.02 -2.39 41.48
C TYR A 120 3.54 -1.31 42.44
N ARG A 121 2.38 -0.69 42.20
CA ARG A 121 1.87 0.40 43.06
C ARG A 121 1.74 -0.01 44.52
N SER A 122 1.42 -1.28 44.80
CA SER A 122 1.37 -1.81 46.18
C SER A 122 2.76 -1.91 46.85
N GLN A 123 3.82 -2.04 46.06
CA GLN A 123 5.21 -2.17 46.51
C GLN A 123 5.94 -0.81 46.50
N ILE A 124 5.44 0.17 45.74
CA ILE A 124 5.97 1.54 45.69
C ILE A 124 5.37 2.33 46.86
N LYS A 125 6.14 2.50 47.93
CA LYS A 125 5.82 3.44 49.01
C LYS A 125 6.36 4.82 48.63
N GLU A 126 5.49 5.76 48.28
CA GLU A 126 5.92 7.14 48.06
C GLU A 126 6.52 7.70 49.37
N PRO A 127 7.79 8.15 49.36
CA PRO A 127 8.42 8.70 50.57
C PRO A 127 7.70 9.99 50.96
N SER A 128 7.52 10.23 52.26
CA SER A 128 6.87 11.45 52.73
C SER A 128 7.74 12.66 52.36
N SER A 129 7.11 13.83 52.17
CA SER A 129 7.83 15.07 51.86
C SER A 129 8.99 15.34 52.83
N GLU A 130 8.81 14.96 54.10
CA GLU A 130 9.81 15.09 55.15
C GLU A 130 11.02 14.16 54.94
N GLU A 131 10.76 12.90 54.58
CA GLU A 131 11.79 11.87 54.34
C GLU A 131 12.63 12.20 53.09
N ILE A 132 11.99 12.76 52.05
CA ILE A 132 12.66 13.29 50.85
C ILE A 132 13.58 14.45 51.23
N THR A 133 13.09 15.43 52.01
CA THR A 133 13.92 16.57 52.43
C THR A 133 15.08 16.16 53.32
N GLU A 134 14.88 15.15 54.17
CA GLU A 134 15.94 14.60 55.00
C GLU A 134 17.02 13.90 54.15
N GLN A 135 16.63 13.07 53.18
CA GLN A 135 17.59 12.43 52.27
C GLN A 135 18.27 13.42 51.31
N LEU A 136 17.55 14.44 50.83
CA LEU A 136 18.14 15.52 50.03
C LEU A 136 19.15 16.34 50.84
N SER A 137 18.85 16.65 52.10
CA SER A 137 19.79 17.39 52.98
C SER A 137 21.11 16.64 53.19
N LYS A 138 21.08 15.30 53.12
CA LYS A 138 22.25 14.43 53.26
C LYS A 138 23.07 14.29 51.98
N HIS A 139 22.57 14.79 50.85
CA HIS A 139 23.26 14.62 49.56
C HIS A 139 24.35 15.69 49.35
N PRO A 140 25.60 15.31 49.06
CA PRO A 140 26.75 16.22 49.04
C PRO A 140 26.68 17.34 47.99
N TYR A 141 25.80 17.24 46.99
CA TYR A 141 25.71 18.19 45.87
C TYR A 141 24.61 19.24 46.01
N ILE A 142 23.72 19.14 47.00
CA ILE A 142 22.58 20.07 47.15
C ILE A 142 23.00 21.47 47.61
N ASN A 143 24.03 21.53 48.44
CA ASN A 143 24.60 22.79 48.91
C ASN A 143 25.26 23.60 47.77
N PHE A 144 25.49 23.00 46.61
CA PHE A 144 26.11 23.67 45.46
C PHE A 144 25.12 24.63 44.76
N CYS A 145 23.84 24.25 44.66
CA CYS A 145 22.80 25.11 44.08
C CYS A 145 22.36 26.23 45.04
N GLN A 146 22.25 25.94 46.34
CA GLN A 146 21.85 26.95 47.33
C GLN A 146 22.90 28.05 47.49
N ARG A 147 24.18 27.68 47.45
CA ARG A 147 25.31 28.63 47.50
C ARG A 147 25.45 29.47 46.22
N SER A 148 25.01 28.94 45.07
CA SER A 148 24.92 29.70 43.82
C SER A 148 23.76 30.69 43.81
N ALA A 149 22.65 30.40 44.51
CA ALA A 149 21.52 31.32 44.63
C ALA A 149 21.80 32.45 45.65
N GLU A 150 22.49 32.15 46.74
CA GLU A 150 22.90 33.16 47.74
C GLU A 150 24.03 34.07 47.23
N GLY A 151 24.91 33.56 46.34
CA GLY A 151 25.98 34.35 45.71
C GLY A 151 25.49 35.38 44.67
N ILE A 152 24.23 35.31 44.23
CA ILE A 152 23.64 36.27 43.28
C ILE A 152 22.94 37.44 44.00
N ASN A 153 22.66 37.31 45.31
CA ASN A 153 22.01 38.37 46.11
C ASN A 153 23.01 39.28 46.86
N LEU A 154 24.31 39.20 46.55
CA LEU A 154 25.37 40.02 47.17
C LEU A 154 26.17 40.86 46.14
N SER A 155 25.60 41.17 44.97
CA SER A 155 26.14 42.18 44.04
C SER A 155 25.16 43.33 43.83
#